data_AF-A0A7W9FPE0-F1
#
_entry.id   AF-A0A7W9FPE0-F1
#
_cell.length_a   1.000
_cell.length_b   1.000
_cell.length_c   1.000
_cell.angle_alpha   90.00
_cell.angle_beta   90.00
_cell.angle_gamma   90.00
#
_symmetry.space_group_name_H-M   'P 1'
#
loop_
_entity.id
_entity.type
_entity.pdbx_description
1 polymer ?
#
loop_
_entity_poly.entity_id
_entity_poly.type
_entity_poly.pdbx_seq_one_letter_code
_entity_poly.pdbx_strand_id
1 'polypeptide(L)'
;MSEHDWAVLVEDGSDMPPMSLEERASAIAEELRKGNPSKLFCKLLAGMIDPNGKNATRTLFRLSYKNTGRPRSDKRLSYFMERLVDQRGFTIDAAVHEAQKAFGEEGHSRSSCLAALARVRETRALERDFREYLARQEAAKLADCPE
;
A
#
# COMPACT_ATOMS: atom_id res chain seq x y z
N MET A 1 11.50 -13.64 -34.08
CA MET A 1 10.30 -13.06 -33.44
C MET A 1 9.86 -14.06 -32.40
N SER A 2 10.03 -13.74 -31.12
CA SER A 2 9.65 -14.64 -30.03
C SER A 2 8.17 -14.95 -30.12
N GLU A 3 7.83 -16.23 -29.99
CA GLU A 3 6.48 -16.67 -29.69
C GLU A 3 5.92 -15.79 -28.57
N HIS A 4 4.85 -15.07 -28.91
CA HIS A 4 3.96 -14.33 -28.02
C HIS A 4 4.60 -13.75 -26.74
N ASP A 5 5.33 -12.65 -26.85
CA ASP A 5 5.86 -11.86 -25.71
C ASP A 5 4.81 -11.55 -24.63
N TRP A 6 3.54 -11.40 -25.00
CA TRP A 6 2.40 -11.23 -24.10
C TRP A 6 2.07 -12.46 -23.24
N ALA A 7 2.61 -13.64 -23.53
CA ALA A 7 2.33 -14.87 -22.78
C ALA A 7 2.81 -14.80 -21.32
N VAL A 8 3.83 -13.99 -21.02
CA VAL A 8 4.28 -13.75 -19.64
C VAL A 8 3.21 -13.04 -18.79
N LEU A 9 2.22 -12.41 -19.42
CA LEU A 9 1.10 -11.74 -18.76
C LEU A 9 -0.09 -12.67 -18.46
N VAL A 10 -0.02 -13.96 -18.82
CA VAL A 10 -1.12 -14.93 -18.67
C VAL A 10 -0.93 -15.80 -17.44
N GLU A 11 -1.90 -15.81 -16.51
CA GLU A 11 -1.80 -16.52 -15.22
C GLU A 11 -1.74 -18.04 -15.43
N ASP A 12 -2.65 -18.58 -16.25
CA ASP A 12 -2.70 -19.98 -16.67
C ASP A 12 -2.96 -20.07 -18.19
N GLY A 13 -1.92 -20.38 -18.95
CA GLY A 13 -2.04 -20.82 -20.33
C GLY A 13 -1.75 -22.32 -20.39
N SER A 14 -2.55 -23.10 -21.12
CA SER A 14 -2.46 -24.56 -21.21
C SER A 14 -1.10 -25.15 -21.59
N ASP A 15 -0.17 -24.32 -22.05
CA ASP A 15 1.10 -24.72 -22.65
C ASP A 15 2.34 -24.03 -22.04
N MET A 16 2.16 -23.22 -20.98
CA MET A 16 3.27 -22.52 -20.33
C MET A 16 3.56 -23.14 -18.95
N PRO A 17 4.83 -23.38 -18.58
CA PRO A 17 5.17 -23.84 -17.25
C PRO A 17 4.71 -22.81 -16.20
N PRO A 18 4.21 -23.25 -15.04
CA PRO A 18 3.79 -22.34 -13.99
C PRO A 18 5.01 -21.52 -13.53
N MET A 19 4.88 -20.20 -13.61
CA MET A 19 5.90 -19.25 -13.13
C MET A 19 5.49 -18.69 -11.78
N SER A 20 6.44 -18.59 -10.85
CA SER A 20 6.29 -17.80 -9.64
C SER A 20 6.10 -16.31 -9.97
N LEU A 21 5.64 -15.53 -8.98
CA LEU A 21 5.44 -14.09 -9.15
C LEU A 21 6.75 -13.34 -9.45
N GLU A 22 7.87 -13.78 -8.87
CA GLU A 22 9.20 -13.18 -9.02
C GLU A 22 9.80 -13.48 -10.41
N GLU A 23 9.68 -14.72 -10.87
CA GLU A 23 10.11 -15.12 -12.23
C GLU A 23 9.31 -14.36 -13.29
N ARG A 24 8.00 -14.21 -13.07
CA ARG A 24 7.11 -13.51 -13.99
C ARG A 24 7.42 -12.01 -14.05
N ALA A 25 7.67 -11.37 -12.90
CA ALA A 25 8.10 -9.98 -12.85
C ALA A 25 9.44 -9.78 -13.59
N SER A 26 10.36 -10.72 -13.44
CA SER A 26 11.64 -10.71 -14.13
C SER A 26 11.46 -10.83 -15.65
N ALA A 27 10.62 -11.74 -16.11
CA ALA A 27 10.32 -11.93 -17.54
C ALA A 27 9.67 -10.69 -18.18
N ILE A 28 8.71 -10.05 -17.50
CA ILE A 28 8.12 -8.77 -17.94
C ILE A 28 9.20 -7.69 -18.08
N ALA A 29 10.12 -7.60 -17.11
CA ALA A 29 11.20 -6.62 -17.14
C ALA A 29 12.19 -6.90 -18.28
N GLU A 30 12.48 -8.16 -18.57
CA GLU A 30 13.33 -8.55 -19.71
C GLU A 30 12.71 -8.15 -21.05
N GLU A 31 11.42 -8.39 -21.28
CA GLU A 31 10.74 -7.97 -22.51
C GLU A 31 10.76 -6.45 -22.70
N LEU A 32 10.60 -5.68 -21.62
CA LEU A 32 10.72 -4.23 -21.67
C LEU A 32 12.16 -3.77 -21.97
N ARG A 33 13.18 -4.44 -21.39
CA ARG A 33 14.60 -4.12 -21.62
C ARG A 33 15.08 -4.44 -23.03
N LYS A 34 14.46 -5.40 -23.73
CA LYS A 34 14.74 -5.68 -25.15
C LYS A 34 14.44 -4.47 -26.05
N GLY A 35 13.62 -3.52 -25.58
CA GLY A 35 13.37 -2.23 -26.25
C GLY A 35 12.38 -2.30 -27.42
N ASN A 36 11.82 -3.46 -27.71
CA ASN A 36 10.86 -3.68 -28.79
C ASN A 36 9.67 -4.59 -28.41
N PRO A 37 9.01 -4.38 -27.24
CA PRO A 37 7.81 -5.13 -26.90
C PRO A 37 6.70 -4.90 -27.93
N SER A 38 5.89 -5.93 -28.18
CA SER A 38 4.78 -5.84 -29.13
C SER A 38 3.73 -4.82 -28.68
N LYS A 39 3.01 -4.24 -29.65
CA LYS A 39 1.90 -3.32 -29.35
C LYS A 39 0.82 -3.99 -28.49
N LEU A 40 0.62 -5.30 -28.67
CA LEU A 40 -0.34 -6.07 -27.90
C LEU A 40 0.13 -6.23 -26.44
N PHE A 41 1.39 -6.59 -26.22
CA PHE A 41 2.00 -6.62 -24.89
C PHE A 41 1.79 -5.31 -24.13
N CYS A 42 2.16 -4.18 -24.75
CA CYS A 42 2.02 -2.86 -24.13
C CYS A 42 0.57 -2.51 -23.81
N LYS A 43 -0.38 -2.84 -24.70
CA LYS A 43 -1.81 -2.57 -24.49
C LYS A 43 -2.38 -3.40 -23.33
N LEU A 44 -2.00 -4.67 -23.24
CA LEU A 44 -2.45 -5.56 -22.17
C LEU A 44 -1.85 -5.17 -20.81
N LEU A 45 -0.54 -4.90 -20.78
CA LEU A 45 0.15 -4.42 -19.58
C LEU A 45 -0.41 -3.09 -19.09
N ALA A 46 -0.69 -2.14 -19.99
CA ALA A 46 -1.33 -0.88 -19.64
C ALA A 46 -2.72 -1.08 -19.05
N GLY A 47 -3.53 -1.97 -19.62
CA GLY A 47 -4.86 -2.32 -19.08
C GLY A 47 -4.80 -2.90 -17.67
N MET A 48 -3.74 -3.65 -17.34
CA MET A 48 -3.53 -4.22 -16.01
C MET A 48 -3.10 -3.17 -14.97
N ILE A 49 -2.40 -2.12 -15.37
CA ILE A 49 -1.89 -1.05 -14.48
C ILE A 49 -2.91 0.08 -14.32
N ASP A 50 -3.67 0.40 -15.36
CA ASP A 50 -4.67 1.47 -15.33
C ASP A 50 -5.88 1.04 -14.47
N PRO A 51 -6.21 1.79 -13.39
CA PRO A 51 -7.38 1.49 -12.55
C PRO A 51 -8.72 1.59 -13.30
N ASN A 52 -8.75 2.33 -14.41
CA ASN A 52 -9.91 2.43 -15.31
C ASN A 52 -9.76 1.54 -16.56
N GLY A 53 -8.66 0.79 -16.64
CA GLY A 53 -8.35 -0.11 -17.75
C GLY A 53 -9.37 -1.23 -17.86
N LYS A 54 -9.82 -1.49 -19.09
CA LYS A 54 -10.64 -2.68 -19.38
C LYS A 54 -9.74 -3.89 -19.53
N ASN A 55 -9.64 -4.70 -18.50
CA ASN A 55 -9.02 -6.02 -18.61
C ASN A 55 -9.91 -6.91 -19.49
N ALA A 56 -9.44 -7.26 -20.69
CA ALA A 56 -10.26 -7.89 -21.71
C ALA A 56 -10.52 -9.39 -21.46
N THR A 57 -9.76 -10.06 -20.60
CA THR A 57 -9.86 -11.54 -20.44
C THR A 57 -9.55 -12.00 -19.02
N ARG A 58 -10.26 -13.05 -18.58
CA ARG A 58 -10.02 -13.77 -17.30
C ARG A 58 -8.64 -14.44 -17.22
N THR A 59 -7.92 -14.52 -18.34
CA THR A 59 -6.64 -15.22 -18.48
C THR A 59 -5.43 -14.35 -18.15
N LEU A 60 -5.58 -13.02 -18.13
CA LEU A 60 -4.48 -12.12 -17.78
C LEU A 60 -4.28 -12.12 -16.28
N PHE A 61 -3.01 -12.14 -15.86
CA PHE A 61 -2.64 -11.91 -14.48
C PHE A 61 -3.28 -10.61 -14.02
N ARG A 62 -4.16 -10.67 -13.03
CA ARG A 62 -4.63 -9.45 -12.41
C ARG A 62 -3.52 -9.00 -11.48
N LEU A 63 -2.98 -7.80 -11.69
CA LEU A 63 -2.26 -7.13 -10.61
C LEU A 63 -3.24 -7.06 -9.45
N SER A 64 -3.07 -7.94 -8.47
CA SER A 64 -3.85 -7.85 -7.26
C SER A 64 -3.45 -6.52 -6.67
N TYR A 65 -4.35 -5.54 -6.75
CA TYR A 65 -4.42 -4.51 -5.73
C TYR A 65 -4.77 -5.25 -4.43
N LYS A 66 -3.83 -6.03 -3.88
CA LYS A 66 -3.63 -5.97 -2.44
C LYS A 66 -3.55 -4.48 -2.20
N ASN A 67 -4.36 -3.95 -1.28
CA ASN A 67 -4.26 -2.57 -0.84
C ASN A 67 -2.84 -2.32 -0.27
N THR A 68 -1.85 -2.23 -1.15
CA THR A 68 -0.50 -1.71 -0.93
C THR A 68 -0.53 -0.18 -1.03
N GLY A 69 -1.73 0.41 -1.03
CA GLY A 69 -1.97 1.74 -0.48
C GLY A 69 -2.33 1.60 1.00
N ARG A 70 -1.74 2.48 1.83
CA ARG A 70 -2.04 2.65 3.27
C ARG A 70 -3.55 2.45 3.53
N PRO A 71 -3.97 1.58 4.46
CA PRO A 71 -5.38 1.44 4.80
C PRO A 71 -5.97 2.82 5.04
N ARG A 72 -7.06 3.17 4.33
CA ARG A 72 -7.88 4.33 4.66
C ARG A 72 -8.60 4.01 5.98
N SER A 73 -7.87 4.04 7.10
CA SER A 73 -8.50 3.96 8.41
C SER A 73 -9.34 5.22 8.62
N ASP A 74 -10.49 5.07 9.25
CA ASP A 74 -11.26 6.20 9.71
C ASP A 74 -10.43 6.99 10.74
N LYS A 75 -10.24 8.29 10.48
CA LYS A 75 -9.52 9.18 11.40
C LYS A 75 -10.20 9.22 12.77
N ARG A 76 -11.53 9.12 12.82
CA ARG A 76 -12.30 9.13 14.07
C ARG A 76 -11.95 7.92 14.93
N LEU A 77 -11.91 6.73 14.33
CA LEU A 77 -11.49 5.51 15.00
C LEU A 77 -10.03 5.59 15.48
N SER A 78 -9.14 6.11 14.64
CA SER A 78 -7.72 6.30 14.98
C SER A 78 -7.52 7.14 16.24
N TYR A 79 -8.13 8.32 16.32
CA TYR A 79 -8.04 9.17 17.53
C TYR A 79 -8.73 8.56 18.74
N PHE A 80 -9.85 7.85 18.53
CA PHE A 80 -10.56 7.20 19.62
C PHE A 80 -9.73 6.07 20.25
N MET A 81 -9.13 5.22 19.42
CA MET A 81 -8.25 4.14 19.87
C MET A 81 -7.02 4.68 20.61
N GLU A 82 -6.39 5.73 20.09
CA GLU A 82 -5.27 6.39 20.75
C GLU A 82 -5.64 6.90 22.14
N ARG A 83 -6.79 7.58 22.25
CA ARG A 83 -7.26 8.11 23.54
C ARG A 83 -7.47 7.00 24.57
N LEU A 84 -8.04 5.87 24.16
CA LEU A 84 -8.28 4.76 25.08
C LEU A 84 -6.98 4.09 25.52
N VAL A 85 -6.12 3.75 24.56
CA VAL A 85 -4.90 2.98 24.84
C VAL A 85 -3.79 3.87 25.42
N ASP A 86 -3.43 4.94 24.72
CA ASP A 86 -2.23 5.72 25.02
C ASP A 86 -2.48 6.80 26.09
N GLN A 87 -3.68 7.38 26.14
CA GLN A 87 -4.00 8.44 27.13
C GLN A 87 -4.68 7.91 28.38
N ARG A 88 -5.52 6.87 28.27
CA ARG A 88 -6.29 6.31 29.40
C ARG A 88 -5.78 4.97 29.90
N GLY A 89 -4.81 4.35 29.22
CA GLY A 89 -4.18 3.10 29.66
C GLY A 89 -5.06 1.85 29.53
N PHE A 90 -6.05 1.85 28.64
CA PHE A 90 -6.90 0.68 28.41
C PHE A 90 -6.10 -0.42 27.73
N THR A 91 -6.41 -1.68 28.05
CA THR A 91 -5.91 -2.82 27.26
C THR A 91 -6.48 -2.75 25.86
N ILE A 92 -5.79 -3.37 24.90
CA ILE A 92 -6.24 -3.42 23.50
C ILE A 92 -7.65 -4.03 23.41
N ASP A 93 -7.92 -5.09 24.16
CA ASP A 93 -9.22 -5.78 24.14
C ASP A 93 -10.35 -4.87 24.65
N ALA A 94 -10.11 -4.18 25.77
CA ALA A 94 -11.07 -3.23 26.32
C ALA A 94 -11.30 -2.04 25.37
N ALA A 95 -10.23 -1.55 24.73
CA ALA A 95 -10.33 -0.45 23.77
C ALA A 95 -11.11 -0.84 22.50
N VAL A 96 -10.90 -2.06 21.99
CA VAL A 96 -11.66 -2.60 20.85
C VAL A 96 -13.14 -2.72 21.20
N HIS A 97 -13.46 -3.26 22.38
CA HIS A 97 -14.84 -3.38 22.84
C HIS A 97 -15.53 -2.01 22.95
N GLU A 98 -14.87 -1.02 23.55
CA GLU A 98 -15.39 0.35 23.63
C GLU A 98 -15.53 1.01 22.25
N ALA A 99 -14.61 0.74 21.32
CA ALA A 99 -14.71 1.24 19.95
C ALA A 99 -15.90 0.62 19.20
N GLN A 100 -16.11 -0.68 19.33
CA GLN A 100 -17.26 -1.37 18.74
C GLN A 100 -18.58 -0.85 19.31
N LYS A 101 -18.64 -0.60 20.61
CA LYS A 101 -19.80 0.02 21.27
C LYS A 101 -20.08 1.44 20.77
N ALA A 102 -19.03 2.24 20.53
CA ALA A 102 -19.16 3.63 20.14
C ALA A 102 -19.46 3.83 18.64
N PHE A 103 -18.97 2.96 17.77
CA PHE A 103 -19.04 3.11 16.31
C PHE A 103 -19.86 2.01 15.59
N GLY A 104 -20.34 1.00 16.33
CA GLY A 104 -21.09 -0.14 15.81
C GLY A 104 -20.21 -1.37 15.51
N GLU A 105 -20.72 -2.56 15.84
CA GLU A 105 -20.01 -3.84 15.70
C GLU A 105 -19.76 -4.26 14.24
N GLU A 106 -20.68 -3.92 13.32
CA GLU A 106 -20.61 -4.36 11.92
C GLU A 106 -19.48 -3.70 11.12
N GLY A 107 -18.96 -2.54 11.54
CA GLY A 107 -17.98 -1.76 10.78
C GLY A 107 -16.53 -1.84 11.28
N HIS A 108 -16.31 -2.27 12.52
CA HIS A 108 -15.03 -2.06 13.20
C HIS A 108 -14.52 -3.32 13.89
N SER A 109 -13.93 -4.20 13.08
CA SER A 109 -13.22 -5.39 13.55
C SER A 109 -12.01 -5.03 14.43
N ARG A 110 -11.54 -6.00 15.22
CA ARG A 110 -10.26 -5.91 15.96
C ARG A 110 -9.10 -5.48 15.06
N SER A 111 -9.01 -6.04 13.85
CA SER A 111 -7.96 -5.70 12.89
C SER A 111 -8.06 -4.24 12.42
N SER A 112 -9.27 -3.73 12.21
CA SER A 112 -9.51 -2.32 11.87
C SER A 112 -9.07 -1.38 12.99
N CYS A 113 -9.39 -1.71 14.24
CA CYS A 113 -9.00 -0.94 15.43
C CYS A 113 -7.46 -0.92 15.62
N LEU A 114 -6.81 -2.06 15.44
CA LEU A 114 -5.35 -2.16 15.51
C LEU A 114 -4.67 -1.38 14.39
N ALA A 115 -5.17 -1.47 13.15
CA ALA A 115 -4.67 -0.67 12.04
C ALA A 115 -4.85 0.84 12.30
N ALA A 116 -5.98 1.23 12.88
CA ALA A 116 -6.26 2.62 13.24
C ALA A 116 -5.29 3.16 14.31
N LEU A 117 -4.95 2.35 15.31
CA LEU A 117 -3.96 2.69 16.35
C LEU A 117 -2.52 2.70 15.82
N ALA A 118 -2.15 1.76 14.95
CA ALA A 118 -0.82 1.77 14.33
C ALA A 118 -0.61 3.05 13.52
N ARG A 119 -1.62 3.44 12.73
CA ARG A 119 -1.57 4.64 11.90
C ARG A 119 -1.41 5.93 12.70
N VAL A 120 -2.15 6.08 13.81
CA VAL A 120 -2.08 7.33 14.59
C VAL A 120 -0.73 7.49 15.29
N ARG A 121 -0.17 6.39 15.80
CA ARG A 121 1.18 6.37 16.39
C ARG A 121 2.26 6.69 15.36
N GLU A 122 2.15 6.11 14.17
CA GLU A 122 3.05 6.41 13.05
C GLU A 122 2.95 7.89 12.65
N THR A 123 1.72 8.43 12.57
CA THR A 123 1.49 9.85 12.27
C THR A 123 2.15 10.76 13.32
N ARG A 124 2.00 10.44 14.62
CA ARG A 124 2.67 11.19 15.69
C ARG A 124 4.19 11.09 15.64
N ALA A 125 4.73 9.92 15.32
CA ALA A 125 6.16 9.75 15.14
C ALA A 125 6.68 10.65 14.01
N LEU A 126 6.02 10.64 12.85
CA LEU A 126 6.36 11.51 11.73
C LEU A 126 6.25 13.01 12.09
N GLU A 127 5.21 13.41 12.82
CA GLU A 127 5.05 14.79 13.27
C GLU A 127 6.17 15.22 14.22
N ARG A 128 6.59 14.33 15.14
CA ARG A 128 7.71 14.58 16.05
C ARG A 128 9.01 14.74 15.26
N ASP A 129 9.31 13.77 14.40
CA ASP A 129 10.55 13.76 13.62
C ASP A 129 10.62 14.99 12.68
N PHE A 130 9.49 15.42 12.13
CA PHE A 130 9.38 16.65 11.35
C PHE A 130 9.64 17.91 12.18
N ARG A 131 9.09 17.99 13.41
CA ARG A 131 9.38 19.11 14.32
C ARG A 131 10.85 19.17 14.72
N GLU A 132 11.46 18.03 15.02
CA GLU A 132 12.89 17.96 15.32
C GLU A 132 13.73 18.41 14.12
N TYR A 133 13.37 17.99 12.91
CA TYR A 133 14.01 18.44 11.69
C TYR A 133 13.94 19.98 11.53
N LEU A 134 12.76 20.58 11.74
CA LEU A 134 12.60 22.03 11.68
C LEU A 134 13.43 22.75 12.73
N ALA A 135 13.44 22.26 13.98
CA ALA A 135 14.25 22.84 15.05
C ALA A 135 15.75 22.80 14.74
N ARG A 136 16.24 21.71 14.13
CA ARG A 136 17.65 21.59 13.69
C ARG A 136 17.98 22.59 12.57
N GLN A 137 17.07 22.78 11.63
CA GLN A 137 17.23 23.77 10.55
C GLN A 137 17.26 25.20 11.07
N GLU A 138 16.41 25.53 12.05
CA GLU A 138 16.41 26.85 12.70
C GLU A 138 17.70 27.09 13.51
N ALA A 139 18.16 26.10 14.27
CA ALA A 139 19.42 26.18 15.02
C ALA A 139 20.64 26.35 14.11
N ALA A 140 20.68 25.64 12.98
CA ALA A 140 21.76 25.77 11.99
C ALA A 140 21.80 27.19 11.37
N LYS A 141 20.63 27.76 11.05
CA LYS A 141 20.54 29.13 10.52
C LYS A 141 20.99 30.21 11.51
N LEU A 142 20.74 30.02 12.81
CA LEU A 142 21.23 30.93 13.85
C LEU A 142 22.76 30.82 14.02
N ALA A 143 23.34 29.63 13.89
CA ALA A 143 24.78 29.43 13.98
C ALA A 143 25.56 30.05 12.79
N ASP A 144 24.92 30.18 11.63
CA ASP A 144 25.50 30.75 10.41
C ASP A 144 25.29 32.28 10.27
N CYS A 145 24.71 32.98 11.27
CA CYS A 145 24.71 34.44 11.34
C CYS A 145 25.91 34.94 12.15
N PRO A 146 27.01 35.39 11.51
CA PRO A 146 28.09 36.05 12.24
C PRO A 146 27.60 37.41 12.78
N GLU A 147 27.98 37.71 14.02
CA GLU A 147 27.81 39.04 14.64
C GLU A 147 28.49 40.16 13.84
#